data_AF-A0A7S1YVU0-F1
#
_entry.id   AF-A0A7S1YVU0-F1
#
_cell.length_a   1.000
_cell.length_b   1.000
_cell.length_c   1.000
_cell.angle_alpha   90.00
_cell.angle_beta   90.00
_cell.angle_gamma   90.00
#
_symmetry.space_group_name_H-M   'P 1'
#
loop_
_entity.id
_entity.type
_entity.pdbx_description
1 polymer ?
#
loop_
_entity_poly.entity_id
_entity_poly.type
_entity_poly.pdbx_seq_one_letter_code
_entity_poly.pdbx_strand_id
1 'polypeptide(L)'
;PVRAISFEDDKVGGSLRIDRALQKKKDDADRDRDEDVFGPDMLRFNKFSFDQNVVGGVTVKFPDPPKDYSDSDLLPLTSESFPISKNPSTSEMLRESNAVSVITEDDFEIKYSIRSLIESVGGPPTHPTAEGRNPFWNELREVLMIQELRRAHKDDRAEEFLNGFLPLPNRWKNFTMTEVAEAVHDEPPGYHQSQFILDMLSRSFGEVTLDYDIIPWRTSVQFLRGVVMMYDINTWAIGFVGPHNFLAKWHAGRCRPEEIVWAIKSRTLEDIPEDIMSDIQALDISDATEFTAYPEGSPKHPSWPAMHSAASNISFWLRVLFKLTPQQFCEAKKVDYAVAYARTVAGVHYPGDN
;
A
#
# COMPACT_ATOMS: atom_id res chain seq x y z
N PRO A 1 -56.78 10.88 -5.50
CA PRO A 1 -57.14 9.49 -5.15
C PRO A 1 -55.93 8.74 -4.60
N VAL A 2 -55.73 8.92 -3.29
CA VAL A 2 -54.72 8.24 -2.48
C VAL A 2 -55.31 6.89 -2.07
N ARG A 3 -54.60 5.79 -2.28
CA ARG A 3 -54.90 4.51 -1.63
C ARG A 3 -53.85 4.26 -0.55
N ALA A 4 -54.28 4.46 0.68
CA ALA A 4 -53.63 3.93 1.87
C ALA A 4 -53.98 2.44 1.99
N ILE A 5 -53.00 1.62 2.37
CA ILE A 5 -53.23 0.31 2.97
C ILE A 5 -52.35 0.26 4.22
N SER A 6 -53.01 0.18 5.37
CA SER A 6 -52.45 -0.07 6.69
C SER A 6 -52.15 -1.55 6.87
N PHE A 7 -51.09 -1.89 7.60
CA PHE A 7 -51.06 -3.10 8.42
C PHE A 7 -50.30 -2.80 9.72
N GLU A 8 -50.99 -2.99 10.84
CA GLU A 8 -50.43 -3.09 12.19
C GLU A 8 -49.88 -4.51 12.44
N ASP A 9 -49.01 -4.55 13.45
CA ASP A 9 -48.18 -5.64 13.96
C ASP A 9 -48.88 -7.00 14.20
N ASP A 10 -48.14 -8.10 14.02
CA ASP A 10 -47.78 -8.94 15.17
C ASP A 10 -46.63 -9.94 14.89
N LYS A 11 -45.86 -10.15 15.97
CA LYS A 11 -44.60 -10.90 16.13
C LYS A 11 -44.74 -12.40 15.84
N VAL A 12 -43.66 -13.09 15.41
CA VAL A 12 -43.08 -14.32 16.04
C VAL A 12 -41.73 -14.68 15.38
N GLY A 13 -40.73 -14.88 16.26
CA GLY A 13 -39.45 -15.62 16.17
C GLY A 13 -38.98 -16.33 14.88
N GLY A 14 -37.70 -16.09 14.55
CA GLY A 14 -36.92 -16.88 13.59
C GLY A 14 -35.45 -16.45 13.53
N SER A 15 -34.67 -16.84 14.55
CA SER A 15 -33.21 -16.69 14.61
C SER A 15 -32.55 -17.21 13.33
N LEU A 16 -31.92 -16.34 12.54
CA LEU A 16 -30.96 -16.70 11.49
C LEU A 16 -29.84 -17.56 12.11
N ARG A 17 -29.88 -18.87 11.84
CA ARG A 17 -28.91 -19.86 12.31
C ARG A 17 -28.43 -20.72 11.14
N ILE A 18 -28.23 -20.10 9.97
CA ILE A 18 -27.84 -20.79 8.73
C ILE A 18 -26.43 -20.39 8.25
N ASP A 19 -25.85 -19.28 8.71
CA ASP A 19 -24.57 -18.80 8.15
C ASP A 19 -23.31 -19.52 8.70
N ARG A 20 -23.35 -20.08 9.91
CA ARG A 20 -22.14 -20.66 10.53
C ARG A 20 -21.74 -22.05 10.02
N ALA A 21 -22.68 -22.82 9.46
CA ALA A 21 -22.43 -24.19 9.00
C ALA A 21 -21.91 -24.25 7.55
N LEU A 22 -22.22 -23.24 6.74
CA LEU A 22 -21.70 -23.09 5.38
C LEU A 22 -20.29 -22.47 5.36
N GLN A 23 -19.97 -21.58 6.31
CA GLN A 23 -18.61 -21.04 6.50
C GLN A 23 -17.61 -22.17 6.82
N LYS A 24 -17.93 -23.00 7.81
CA LYS A 24 -17.02 -24.04 8.31
C LYS A 24 -16.71 -25.14 7.29
N LYS A 25 -17.66 -25.46 6.40
CA LYS A 25 -17.46 -26.45 5.32
C LYS A 25 -16.65 -25.92 4.15
N LYS A 26 -16.58 -24.59 3.96
CA LYS A 26 -15.74 -23.94 2.95
C LYS A 26 -14.30 -23.82 3.47
N ASP A 27 -14.16 -23.52 4.76
CA ASP A 27 -12.85 -23.43 5.42
C ASP A 27 -12.12 -24.79 5.48
N ASP A 28 -12.84 -25.91 5.63
CA ASP A 28 -12.24 -27.26 5.67
C ASP A 28 -11.90 -27.83 4.27
N ALA A 29 -12.54 -27.34 3.20
CA ALA A 29 -12.27 -27.80 1.83
C ALA A 29 -11.16 -27.00 1.12
N ASP A 30 -10.75 -25.87 1.69
CA ASP A 30 -9.74 -24.97 1.13
C ASP A 30 -8.37 -25.04 1.84
N ARG A 31 -8.23 -25.84 2.91
CA ARG A 31 -6.95 -26.04 3.59
C ARG A 31 -5.87 -26.70 2.71
N ASP A 32 -6.28 -27.40 1.65
CA ASP A 32 -5.36 -28.15 0.77
C ASP A 32 -4.95 -27.36 -0.49
N ARG A 33 -5.25 -26.05 -0.58
CA ARG A 33 -4.81 -25.19 -1.71
C ARG A 33 -3.77 -24.13 -1.35
N ASP A 34 -3.35 -24.11 -0.09
CA ASP A 34 -2.39 -23.13 0.45
C ASP A 34 -0.92 -23.61 0.36
N GLU A 35 -0.67 -24.80 -0.17
CA GLU A 35 0.67 -25.37 -0.28
C GLU A 35 1.07 -25.50 -1.77
N ASP A 36 2.29 -25.05 -2.11
CA ASP A 36 3.00 -25.27 -3.37
C ASP A 36 2.67 -24.42 -4.61
N VAL A 37 2.74 -23.10 -4.51
CA VAL A 37 3.03 -22.24 -5.70
C VAL A 37 4.43 -21.61 -5.65
N PHE A 38 5.11 -21.67 -4.50
CA PHE A 38 6.37 -20.96 -4.29
C PHE A 38 7.45 -21.93 -3.83
N GLY A 39 8.48 -22.13 -4.67
CA GLY A 39 9.69 -22.87 -4.29
C GLY A 39 10.36 -22.31 -3.03
N PRO A 40 11.06 -23.15 -2.24
CA PRO A 40 11.58 -22.81 -0.91
C PRO A 40 12.67 -21.72 -0.90
N ASP A 41 13.31 -21.47 -2.05
CA ASP A 41 14.46 -20.55 -2.16
C ASP A 41 14.12 -19.18 -2.75
N MET A 42 12.83 -18.83 -2.85
CA MET A 42 12.44 -17.52 -3.41
C MET A 42 12.77 -16.40 -2.43
N LEU A 43 13.64 -15.48 -2.85
CA LEU A 43 14.02 -14.28 -2.10
C LEU A 43 12.77 -13.51 -1.65
N ARG A 44 12.73 -13.16 -0.35
CA ARG A 44 11.70 -12.30 0.27
C ARG A 44 12.32 -11.02 0.81
N PHE A 45 11.51 -10.18 1.45
CA PHE A 45 11.95 -8.94 2.05
C PHE A 45 13.08 -9.18 3.06
N ASN A 46 14.19 -8.46 2.91
CA ASN A 46 15.44 -8.60 3.64
C ASN A 46 16.01 -7.27 4.17
N LYS A 47 15.34 -6.15 3.92
CA LYS A 47 15.81 -4.82 4.33
C LYS A 47 15.43 -4.48 5.78
N PHE A 48 16.15 -5.04 6.75
CA PHE A 48 16.09 -4.65 8.17
C PHE A 48 17.49 -4.79 8.81
N SER A 49 17.67 -4.25 10.00
CA SER A 49 18.86 -4.48 10.82
C SER A 49 18.52 -4.31 12.30
N PHE A 50 19.45 -4.67 13.17
CA PHE A 50 19.35 -4.46 14.62
C PHE A 50 19.96 -3.11 15.07
N ASP A 51 20.50 -2.34 14.11
CA ASP A 51 20.99 -1.00 14.38
C ASP A 51 19.82 -0.02 14.60
N GLN A 52 19.96 0.83 15.62
CA GLN A 52 18.99 1.89 15.90
C GLN A 52 18.87 2.82 14.68
N ASN A 53 17.69 2.95 14.09
CA ASN A 53 17.42 3.94 13.06
C ASN A 53 16.10 4.68 13.25
N VAL A 54 16.15 5.93 12.80
CA VAL A 54 15.13 6.99 12.88
C VAL A 54 14.05 6.74 11.83
N VAL A 55 12.78 6.88 12.19
CA VAL A 55 11.63 6.82 11.26
C VAL A 55 11.11 8.25 11.04
N GLY A 56 11.07 8.73 9.79
CA GLY A 56 10.43 10.00 9.42
C GLY A 56 10.96 11.25 10.15
N GLY A 57 12.28 11.33 10.37
CA GLY A 57 12.91 12.46 11.06
C GLY A 57 12.63 12.55 12.58
N VAL A 58 11.89 11.61 13.17
CA VAL A 58 11.64 11.53 14.61
C VAL A 58 12.48 10.41 15.22
N THR A 59 13.42 10.76 16.10
CA THR A 59 14.17 9.78 16.88
C THR A 59 13.25 9.12 17.90
N VAL A 60 12.63 8.01 17.51
CA VAL A 60 12.00 7.08 18.47
C VAL A 60 13.09 6.15 18.95
N LYS A 61 13.49 6.27 20.23
CA LYS A 61 14.45 5.35 20.83
C LYS A 61 13.77 4.00 21.03
N PHE A 62 14.03 3.05 20.15
CA PHE A 62 13.66 1.65 20.35
C PHE A 62 14.50 1.04 21.49
N PRO A 63 14.00 -0.02 22.18
CA PRO A 63 14.80 -0.79 23.13
C PRO A 63 16.12 -1.24 22.49
N ASP A 64 17.18 -1.39 23.29
CA ASP A 64 18.44 -1.96 22.78
C ASP A 64 18.16 -3.37 22.21
N PRO A 65 18.74 -3.72 21.05
CA PRO A 65 18.50 -5.03 20.45
C PRO A 65 18.95 -6.16 21.41
N PRO A 66 18.26 -7.30 21.41
CA PRO A 66 18.69 -8.47 22.15
C PRO A 66 20.10 -8.89 21.72
N LYS A 67 20.93 -9.30 22.67
CA LYS A 67 22.35 -9.62 22.45
C LYS A 67 22.61 -10.89 21.63
N ASP A 68 21.55 -11.61 21.23
CA ASP A 68 21.66 -13.00 20.81
C ASP A 68 21.44 -13.22 19.29
N TYR A 69 21.19 -12.18 18.50
CA TYR A 69 21.02 -12.29 17.05
C TYR A 69 22.24 -11.75 16.29
N SER A 70 22.75 -12.54 15.33
CA SER A 70 23.71 -12.08 14.32
C SER A 70 23.03 -12.03 12.94
N ASP A 71 23.29 -10.98 12.15
CA ASP A 71 22.69 -10.80 10.81
C ASP A 71 22.96 -12.00 9.88
N SER A 72 24.07 -12.71 10.08
CA SER A 72 24.49 -13.85 9.24
C SER A 72 23.72 -15.15 9.50
N ASP A 73 23.03 -15.28 10.63
CA ASP A 73 22.33 -16.54 10.97
C ASP A 73 20.91 -16.61 10.39
N LEU A 74 20.39 -15.50 9.86
CA LEU A 74 18.95 -15.33 9.60
C LEU A 74 18.60 -14.70 8.25
N LEU A 75 19.60 -14.19 7.53
CA LEU A 75 19.43 -13.64 6.19
C LEU A 75 20.05 -14.59 5.15
N PRO A 76 19.46 -14.69 3.94
CA PRO A 76 18.24 -14.03 3.52
C PRO A 76 16.98 -14.73 4.03
N LEU A 77 15.93 -13.97 4.36
CA LEU A 77 14.56 -14.44 4.45
C LEU A 77 14.08 -14.93 3.08
N THR A 78 13.47 -16.10 3.08
CA THR A 78 12.91 -16.78 1.89
C THR A 78 11.42 -17.01 2.06
N SER A 79 10.80 -17.72 1.11
CA SER A 79 9.38 -18.11 1.20
C SER A 79 9.06 -18.90 2.47
N GLU A 80 10.00 -19.67 3.04
CA GLU A 80 9.81 -20.41 4.29
C GLU A 80 9.69 -19.51 5.53
N SER A 81 10.18 -18.27 5.44
CA SER A 81 10.05 -17.28 6.51
C SER A 81 8.65 -16.64 6.57
N PHE A 82 7.83 -16.82 5.53
CA PHE A 82 6.53 -16.17 5.37
C PHE A 82 5.38 -17.18 5.21
N PRO A 83 4.17 -16.88 5.72
CA PRO A 83 3.81 -15.72 6.52
C PRO A 83 4.43 -15.80 7.92
N ILE A 84 4.88 -14.65 8.46
CA ILE A 84 5.58 -14.64 9.77
C ILE A 84 4.69 -15.10 10.93
N SER A 85 3.37 -15.09 10.77
CA SER A 85 2.41 -15.64 11.74
C SER A 85 2.56 -17.14 11.94
N LYS A 86 3.12 -17.87 10.97
CA LYS A 86 3.45 -19.30 11.07
C LYS A 86 4.87 -19.55 11.58
N ASN A 87 5.68 -18.49 11.76
CA ASN A 87 7.08 -18.58 12.19
C ASN A 87 7.36 -17.63 13.37
N PRO A 88 7.03 -18.05 14.61
CA PRO A 88 7.14 -17.20 15.80
C PRO A 88 8.54 -16.60 15.99
N SER A 89 9.60 -17.38 15.76
CA SER A 89 10.99 -16.91 15.84
C SER A 89 11.27 -15.77 14.86
N THR A 90 10.81 -15.88 13.61
CA THR A 90 10.96 -14.79 12.63
C THR A 90 10.17 -13.56 13.08
N SER A 91 8.95 -13.74 13.58
CA SER A 91 8.12 -12.61 14.02
C SER A 91 8.68 -11.87 15.23
N GLU A 92 9.21 -12.60 16.22
CA GLU A 92 9.82 -12.05 17.44
C GLU A 92 11.10 -11.30 17.09
N MET A 93 11.96 -11.92 16.28
CA MET A 93 13.17 -11.29 15.77
C MET A 93 12.89 -9.99 15.01
N LEU A 94 11.90 -9.98 14.10
CA LEU A 94 11.56 -8.77 13.36
C LEU A 94 11.06 -7.67 14.31
N ARG A 95 10.29 -8.00 15.36
CA ARG A 95 9.81 -7.04 16.37
C ARG A 95 10.95 -6.44 17.20
N GLU A 96 12.08 -7.13 17.29
CA GLU A 96 13.29 -6.69 17.98
C GLU A 96 14.28 -5.96 17.04
N SER A 97 14.02 -5.96 15.73
CA SER A 97 14.80 -5.24 14.72
C SER A 97 14.25 -3.82 14.45
N ASN A 98 14.80 -3.10 13.48
CA ASN A 98 14.24 -1.85 12.96
C ASN A 98 13.14 -2.04 11.90
N ALA A 99 12.60 -3.26 11.75
CA ALA A 99 11.45 -3.53 10.91
C ALA A 99 10.21 -2.72 11.38
N VAL A 100 9.56 -2.06 10.44
CA VAL A 100 8.46 -1.14 10.75
C VAL A 100 7.14 -1.88 10.87
N SER A 101 6.45 -1.69 12.00
CA SER A 101 5.08 -2.16 12.26
C SER A 101 4.89 -3.64 11.94
N VAL A 102 5.66 -4.51 12.60
CA VAL A 102 5.55 -5.97 12.50
C VAL A 102 4.23 -6.42 13.13
N ILE A 103 3.29 -6.86 12.29
CA ILE A 103 1.92 -7.23 12.68
C ILE A 103 1.62 -8.68 12.28
N THR A 104 0.95 -9.38 13.17
CA THR A 104 0.48 -10.77 13.03
C THR A 104 -1.04 -10.83 13.20
N GLU A 105 -1.66 -11.96 12.82
CA GLU A 105 -3.14 -12.10 12.77
C GLU A 105 -3.83 -11.98 14.14
N ASP A 106 -3.09 -12.13 15.23
CA ASP A 106 -3.54 -12.03 16.62
C ASP A 106 -3.52 -10.60 17.17
N ASP A 107 -3.04 -9.62 16.39
CA ASP A 107 -3.02 -8.22 16.79
C ASP A 107 -4.44 -7.66 16.98
N PHE A 108 -4.65 -6.90 18.07
CA PHE A 108 -5.97 -6.42 18.49
C PHE A 108 -6.59 -5.41 17.50
N GLU A 109 -5.78 -4.78 16.65
CA GLU A 109 -6.25 -3.84 15.64
C GLU A 109 -6.81 -4.54 14.39
N ILE A 110 -6.55 -5.84 14.25
CA ILE A 110 -6.99 -6.66 13.11
C ILE A 110 -8.46 -7.05 13.28
N LYS A 111 -9.27 -6.60 12.31
CA LYS A 111 -10.73 -6.81 12.28
C LYS A 111 -11.18 -7.75 11.18
N TYR A 112 -10.36 -7.91 10.14
CA TYR A 112 -10.69 -8.73 8.98
C TYR A 112 -9.64 -9.80 8.75
N SER A 113 -10.10 -10.94 8.23
CA SER A 113 -9.23 -12.04 7.82
C SER A 113 -8.27 -11.59 6.72
N ILE A 114 -6.98 -11.86 6.90
CA ILE A 114 -5.97 -11.54 5.90
C ILE A 114 -6.26 -12.21 4.56
N ARG A 115 -6.70 -13.48 4.58
CA ARG A 115 -7.06 -14.21 3.37
C ARG A 115 -8.16 -13.50 2.59
N SER A 116 -9.23 -13.08 3.28
CA SER A 116 -10.33 -12.34 2.63
C SER A 116 -9.86 -11.01 2.05
N LEU A 117 -8.92 -10.33 2.70
CA LEU A 117 -8.36 -9.08 2.21
C LEU A 117 -7.54 -9.32 0.93
N ILE A 118 -6.63 -10.30 0.96
CA ILE A 118 -5.80 -10.68 -0.19
C ILE A 118 -6.67 -11.10 -1.39
N GLU A 119 -7.67 -11.96 -1.16
CA GLU A 119 -8.60 -12.38 -2.22
C GLU A 119 -9.39 -11.18 -2.80
N SER A 120 -9.78 -10.22 -1.96
CA SER A 120 -10.57 -9.05 -2.40
C SER A 120 -9.79 -8.09 -3.31
N VAL A 121 -8.46 -8.08 -3.22
CA VAL A 121 -7.59 -7.23 -4.06
C VAL A 121 -7.03 -7.99 -5.28
N GLY A 122 -7.49 -9.22 -5.52
CA GLY A 122 -7.12 -10.02 -6.70
C GLY A 122 -6.10 -11.13 -6.44
N GLY A 123 -5.72 -11.37 -5.19
CA GLY A 123 -4.79 -12.44 -4.80
C GLY A 123 -3.47 -11.92 -4.21
N PRO A 124 -2.55 -12.84 -3.87
CA PRO A 124 -1.24 -12.49 -3.33
C PRO A 124 -0.38 -11.79 -4.39
N PRO A 125 0.65 -11.04 -3.97
CA PRO A 125 1.56 -10.41 -4.91
C PRO A 125 2.41 -11.42 -5.66
N THR A 126 2.99 -10.95 -6.76
CA THR A 126 4.00 -11.69 -7.51
C THR A 126 5.36 -11.60 -6.84
N HIS A 127 6.20 -12.62 -7.05
CA HIS A 127 7.54 -12.75 -6.47
C HIS A 127 8.57 -13.10 -7.56
N PRO A 128 9.86 -12.80 -7.37
CA PRO A 128 10.89 -13.24 -8.30
C PRO A 128 10.94 -14.77 -8.37
N THR A 129 11.02 -15.30 -9.58
CA THR A 129 11.12 -16.74 -9.85
C THR A 129 12.03 -16.98 -11.06
N ALA A 130 12.66 -18.15 -11.14
CA ALA A 130 13.45 -18.56 -12.31
C ALA A 130 12.64 -18.60 -13.63
N GLU A 131 11.31 -18.61 -13.56
CA GLU A 131 10.46 -18.54 -14.75
C GLU A 131 10.45 -17.13 -15.35
N GLY A 132 11.14 -16.92 -16.48
CA GLY A 132 11.20 -15.61 -17.14
C GLY A 132 9.87 -15.05 -17.66
N ARG A 133 8.81 -15.86 -17.72
CA ARG A 133 7.44 -15.43 -18.05
C ARG A 133 6.59 -15.06 -16.83
N ASN A 134 7.13 -15.15 -15.63
CA ASN A 134 6.42 -14.76 -14.42
C ASN A 134 5.99 -13.29 -14.49
N PRO A 135 4.73 -12.94 -14.15
CA PRO A 135 4.25 -11.56 -14.16
C PRO A 135 5.08 -10.59 -13.32
N PHE A 136 5.78 -11.08 -12.29
CA PHE A 136 6.73 -10.30 -11.51
C PHE A 136 7.74 -9.55 -12.38
N TRP A 137 8.27 -10.21 -13.41
CA TRP A 137 9.27 -9.62 -14.29
C TRP A 137 8.69 -8.47 -15.14
N ASN A 138 7.39 -8.50 -15.45
CA ASN A 138 6.74 -7.38 -16.13
C ASN A 138 6.58 -6.17 -15.22
N GLU A 139 6.23 -6.40 -13.95
CA GLU A 139 6.16 -5.33 -12.95
C GLU A 139 7.56 -4.70 -12.73
N LEU A 140 8.62 -5.52 -12.66
CA LEU A 140 9.98 -5.01 -12.53
C LEU A 140 10.43 -4.21 -13.76
N ARG A 141 10.11 -4.65 -14.99
CA ARG A 141 10.38 -3.89 -16.23
C ARG A 141 9.76 -2.49 -16.19
N GLU A 142 8.52 -2.38 -15.72
CA GLU A 142 7.88 -1.08 -15.59
C GLU A 142 8.61 -0.19 -14.57
N VAL A 143 9.02 -0.73 -13.41
CA VAL A 143 9.82 0.03 -12.45
C VAL A 143 11.16 0.47 -13.05
N LEU A 144 11.86 -0.41 -13.77
CA LEU A 144 13.15 -0.09 -14.42
C LEU A 144 12.99 1.04 -15.45
N MET A 145 11.99 0.94 -16.33
CA MET A 145 11.67 1.98 -17.30
C MET A 145 11.34 3.32 -16.62
N ILE A 146 10.53 3.30 -15.56
CA ILE A 146 10.19 4.52 -14.82
C ILE A 146 11.42 5.11 -14.12
N GLN A 147 12.32 4.28 -13.58
CA GLN A 147 13.57 4.76 -12.99
C GLN A 147 14.51 5.35 -14.04
N GLU A 148 14.61 4.75 -15.22
CA GLU A 148 15.38 5.32 -16.34
C GLU A 148 14.85 6.71 -16.71
N LEU A 149 13.53 6.82 -16.92
CA LEU A 149 12.87 8.10 -17.22
C LEU A 149 13.12 9.14 -16.12
N ARG A 150 12.92 8.79 -14.84
CA ARG A 150 13.15 9.70 -13.71
C ARG A 150 14.59 10.20 -13.70
N ARG A 151 15.57 9.30 -13.86
CA ARG A 151 16.99 9.65 -13.78
C ARG A 151 17.44 10.52 -14.96
N ALA A 152 16.94 10.25 -16.16
CA ALA A 152 17.26 11.03 -17.36
C ALA A 152 16.58 12.41 -17.37
N HIS A 153 15.36 12.52 -16.81
CA HIS A 153 14.48 13.68 -16.94
C HIS A 153 14.10 14.30 -15.59
N LYS A 154 15.00 14.24 -14.61
CA LYS A 154 14.71 14.59 -13.21
C LYS A 154 14.12 15.99 -13.01
N ASP A 155 14.56 16.97 -13.81
CA ASP A 155 14.17 18.39 -13.72
C ASP A 155 13.11 18.77 -14.78
N ASP A 156 12.75 17.83 -15.67
CA ASP A 156 11.74 18.05 -16.70
C ASP A 156 10.33 17.80 -16.16
N ARG A 157 9.32 18.36 -16.84
CA ARG A 157 7.92 18.24 -16.43
C ARG A 157 7.45 16.80 -16.48
N ALA A 158 6.92 16.29 -15.37
CA ALA A 158 6.46 14.92 -15.25
C ALA A 158 5.30 14.61 -16.23
N GLU A 159 4.46 15.59 -16.57
CA GLU A 159 3.36 15.40 -17.54
C GLU A 159 3.85 14.97 -18.94
N GLU A 160 5.10 15.29 -19.31
CA GLU A 160 5.67 14.94 -20.61
C GLU A 160 6.06 13.46 -20.69
N PHE A 161 6.40 12.84 -19.56
CA PHE A 161 6.92 11.47 -19.48
C PHE A 161 5.94 10.47 -18.85
N LEU A 162 5.05 10.94 -17.96
CA LEU A 162 4.14 10.08 -17.19
C LEU A 162 2.72 9.99 -17.77
N ASN A 163 2.37 10.71 -18.84
CA ASN A 163 1.00 10.79 -19.36
C ASN A 163 0.36 9.41 -19.70
N GLY A 164 1.16 8.39 -20.00
CA GLY A 164 0.70 7.02 -20.24
C GLY A 164 0.56 6.14 -18.98
N PHE A 165 1.11 6.59 -17.85
CA PHE A 165 1.23 5.82 -16.61
C PHE A 165 0.43 6.42 -15.46
N LEU A 166 0.55 7.75 -15.29
CA LEU A 166 -0.02 8.50 -14.19
C LEU A 166 -0.69 9.78 -14.73
N PRO A 167 -2.05 9.82 -14.79
CA PRO A 167 -2.76 11.07 -15.01
C PRO A 167 -2.64 11.96 -13.77
N LEU A 168 -1.73 12.94 -13.83
CA LEU A 168 -1.46 13.84 -12.72
C LEU A 168 -2.71 14.62 -12.28
N PRO A 169 -2.95 14.76 -10.96
CA PRO A 169 -3.95 15.70 -10.45
C PRO A 169 -3.53 17.13 -10.78
N ASN A 170 -4.49 18.04 -10.85
CA ASN A 170 -4.27 19.45 -11.17
C ASN A 170 -3.20 20.10 -10.30
N ARG A 171 -3.14 19.73 -9.01
CA ARG A 171 -2.15 20.23 -8.06
C ARG A 171 -0.71 19.85 -8.43
N TRP A 172 -0.53 18.74 -9.16
CA TRP A 172 0.77 18.22 -9.57
C TRP A 172 1.06 18.48 -11.06
N LYS A 173 0.21 19.23 -11.76
CA LYS A 173 0.32 19.43 -13.22
C LYS A 173 1.67 20.00 -13.66
N ASN A 174 2.30 20.83 -12.84
CA ASN A 174 3.59 21.44 -13.13
C ASN A 174 4.76 20.76 -12.39
N PHE A 175 4.53 19.62 -11.73
CA PHE A 175 5.60 18.93 -11.03
C PHE A 175 6.62 18.39 -12.02
N THR A 176 7.89 18.45 -11.64
CA THR A 176 8.97 17.70 -12.31
C THR A 176 8.93 16.23 -11.93
N MET A 177 9.69 15.38 -12.64
CA MET A 177 9.85 13.97 -12.26
C MET A 177 10.36 13.81 -10.81
N THR A 178 11.27 14.68 -10.37
CA THR A 178 11.76 14.69 -8.99
C THR A 178 10.66 15.10 -8.01
N GLU A 179 9.92 16.17 -8.32
CA GLU A 179 8.85 16.65 -7.43
C GLU A 179 7.72 15.63 -7.27
N VAL A 180 7.42 14.81 -8.28
CA VAL A 180 6.46 13.71 -8.14
C VAL A 180 6.94 12.67 -7.14
N ALA A 181 8.20 12.23 -7.22
CA ALA A 181 8.75 11.27 -6.26
C ALA A 181 8.85 11.86 -4.84
N GLU A 182 9.23 13.13 -4.73
CA GLU A 182 9.39 13.81 -3.45
C GLU A 182 8.06 14.13 -2.78
N ALA A 183 6.99 14.33 -3.55
CA ALA A 183 5.66 14.58 -3.02
C ALA A 183 5.20 13.50 -2.05
N VAL A 184 5.67 12.26 -2.23
CA VAL A 184 5.26 11.11 -1.43
C VAL A 184 6.38 10.54 -0.56
N HIS A 185 7.47 11.29 -0.32
CA HIS A 185 8.63 10.79 0.41
C HIS A 185 8.40 10.70 1.92
N ASP A 186 8.15 11.85 2.57
CA ASP A 186 8.03 12.05 4.02
C ASP A 186 6.74 12.80 4.38
N GLU A 187 5.69 12.65 3.57
CA GLU A 187 4.43 13.30 3.86
C GLU A 187 3.72 12.66 5.06
N PRO A 188 3.08 13.47 5.92
CA PRO A 188 2.14 12.94 6.89
C PRO A 188 1.02 12.16 6.18
N PRO A 189 0.63 10.97 6.66
CA PRO A 189 -0.44 10.21 6.04
C PRO A 189 -1.70 11.05 5.82
N GLY A 190 -2.22 11.04 4.59
CA GLY A 190 -3.42 11.79 4.22
C GLY A 190 -3.18 13.27 3.91
N TYR A 191 -1.92 13.72 3.80
CA TYR A 191 -1.58 15.10 3.48
C TYR A 191 -2.17 15.55 2.14
N HIS A 192 -1.96 14.80 1.05
CA HIS A 192 -2.47 15.17 -0.28
C HIS A 192 -3.99 15.12 -0.35
N GLN A 193 -4.61 14.15 0.33
CA GLN A 193 -6.05 14.08 0.49
C GLN A 193 -6.59 15.32 1.24
N SER A 194 -5.90 15.76 2.29
CA SER A 194 -6.23 16.98 3.04
C SER A 194 -6.10 18.24 2.18
N GLN A 195 -5.09 18.30 1.31
CA GLN A 195 -4.93 19.39 0.35
C GLN A 195 -6.06 19.40 -0.69
N PHE A 196 -6.46 18.23 -1.18
CA PHE A 196 -7.60 18.12 -2.10
C PHE A 196 -8.93 18.52 -1.44
N ILE A 197 -9.13 18.19 -0.16
CA ILE A 197 -10.28 18.68 0.62
C ILE A 197 -10.32 20.21 0.62
N LEU A 198 -9.18 20.86 0.82
CA LEU A 198 -9.10 22.33 0.77
C LEU A 198 -9.46 22.88 -0.61
N ASP A 199 -9.00 22.24 -1.69
CA ASP A 199 -9.33 22.66 -3.06
C ASP A 199 -10.83 22.51 -3.38
N MET A 200 -11.45 21.45 -2.84
CA MET A 200 -12.90 21.26 -2.93
C MET A 200 -13.63 22.37 -2.17
N LEU A 201 -13.25 22.65 -0.92
CA LEU A 201 -13.91 23.65 -0.08
C LEU A 201 -13.70 25.09 -0.58
N SER A 202 -12.59 25.37 -1.26
CA SER A 202 -12.32 26.66 -1.90
C SER A 202 -13.03 26.84 -3.25
N ARG A 203 -13.79 25.82 -3.70
CA ARG A 203 -14.55 25.80 -4.95
C ARG A 203 -13.70 25.83 -6.21
N SER A 204 -12.44 25.37 -6.13
CA SER A 204 -11.56 25.20 -7.30
C SER A 204 -12.16 24.25 -8.35
N PHE A 205 -13.09 23.37 -7.93
CA PHE A 205 -13.79 22.40 -8.77
C PHE A 205 -15.32 22.64 -8.81
N GLY A 206 -15.75 23.89 -8.60
CA GLY A 206 -17.16 24.27 -8.55
C GLY A 206 -17.80 24.08 -7.17
N GLU A 207 -19.13 24.14 -7.12
CA GLU A 207 -19.88 24.00 -5.86
C GLU A 207 -19.78 22.57 -5.31
N VAL A 208 -19.61 22.47 -3.99
CA VAL A 208 -19.53 21.20 -3.26
C VAL A 208 -20.78 21.05 -2.42
N THR A 209 -21.50 19.95 -2.63
CA THR A 209 -22.75 19.65 -1.93
C THR A 209 -22.59 18.40 -1.07
N LEU A 210 -22.72 18.55 0.24
CA LEU A 210 -22.80 17.43 1.18
C LEU A 210 -24.09 16.63 0.94
N ASP A 211 -23.99 15.32 1.10
CA ASP A 211 -25.16 14.44 1.08
C ASP A 211 -25.84 14.41 2.46
N TYR A 212 -26.73 15.37 2.65
CA TYR A 212 -27.50 15.51 3.88
C TYR A 212 -28.58 14.44 4.08
N ASP A 213 -28.82 13.58 3.09
CA ASP A 213 -29.69 12.41 3.25
C ASP A 213 -29.01 11.34 4.12
N ILE A 214 -27.67 11.38 4.20
CA ILE A 214 -26.83 10.45 4.97
C ILE A 214 -26.27 11.11 6.24
N ILE A 215 -25.96 12.42 6.17
CA ILE A 215 -25.38 13.17 7.30
C ILE A 215 -26.51 13.91 8.05
N PRO A 216 -26.85 13.50 9.28
CA PRO A 216 -27.96 14.12 10.02
C PRO A 216 -27.68 15.59 10.34
N TRP A 217 -28.72 16.41 10.21
CA TRP A 217 -28.67 17.82 10.58
C TRP A 217 -28.61 17.97 12.10
N ARG A 218 -27.70 18.83 12.58
CA ARG A 218 -27.72 19.35 13.95
C ARG A 218 -28.32 20.77 14.00
N THR A 219 -27.94 21.61 13.03
CA THR A 219 -28.33 23.03 12.91
C THR A 219 -28.33 23.47 11.44
N SER A 220 -28.92 24.63 11.11
CA SER A 220 -28.91 25.16 9.73
C SER A 220 -27.51 25.46 9.18
N VAL A 221 -26.52 25.64 10.06
CA VAL A 221 -25.10 25.78 9.71
C VAL A 221 -24.34 24.57 10.25
N GLN A 222 -23.54 23.89 9.41
CA GLN A 222 -22.82 22.65 9.76
C GLN A 222 -21.30 22.86 9.69
N PHE A 223 -20.68 23.26 10.79
CA PHE A 223 -19.22 23.25 10.89
C PHE A 223 -18.70 21.86 11.28
N LEU A 224 -19.23 21.31 12.39
CA LEU A 224 -18.80 20.01 12.92
C LEU A 224 -19.16 18.84 11.99
N ARG A 225 -20.31 18.89 11.32
CA ARG A 225 -20.76 17.88 10.34
C ARG A 225 -20.37 18.20 8.89
N GLY A 226 -19.56 19.24 8.70
CA GLY A 226 -18.95 19.59 7.42
C GLY A 226 -17.45 19.38 7.51
N VAL A 227 -16.70 20.48 7.57
CA VAL A 227 -15.23 20.51 7.52
C VAL A 227 -14.59 19.61 8.57
N VAL A 228 -15.01 19.67 9.83
CA VAL A 228 -14.39 18.86 10.90
C VAL A 228 -14.57 17.36 10.66
N MET A 229 -15.77 16.93 10.27
CA MET A 229 -16.05 15.54 9.94
C MET A 229 -15.22 15.04 8.75
N MET A 230 -14.95 15.88 7.75
CA MET A 230 -14.11 15.48 6.61
C MET A 230 -12.68 15.15 7.03
N TYR A 231 -12.07 15.99 7.87
CA TYR A 231 -10.72 15.71 8.38
C TYR A 231 -10.70 14.50 9.30
N ASP A 232 -11.71 14.34 10.16
CA ASP A 232 -11.87 13.17 11.02
C ASP A 232 -11.95 11.87 10.20
N ILE A 233 -12.78 11.84 9.17
CA ILE A 233 -12.92 10.67 8.28
C ILE A 233 -11.63 10.40 7.49
N ASN A 234 -10.96 11.46 7.00
CA ASN A 234 -9.69 11.31 6.29
C ASN A 234 -8.64 10.60 7.17
N THR A 235 -8.47 11.05 8.41
CA THR A 235 -7.51 10.42 9.34
C THR A 235 -7.99 9.05 9.82
N TRP A 236 -9.28 8.89 10.11
CA TRP A 236 -9.87 7.62 10.53
C TRP A 236 -9.70 6.53 9.47
N ALA A 237 -9.95 6.84 8.20
CA ALA A 237 -9.84 5.87 7.10
C ALA A 237 -8.41 5.30 7.00
N ILE A 238 -7.41 6.15 7.19
CA ILE A 238 -5.99 5.78 7.18
C ILE A 238 -5.65 4.88 8.37
N GLY A 239 -6.04 5.29 9.59
CA GLY A 239 -5.80 4.51 10.79
C GLY A 239 -6.50 3.16 10.76
N PHE A 240 -7.67 3.06 10.10
CA PHE A 240 -8.40 1.82 9.96
C PHE A 240 -7.73 0.80 9.04
N VAL A 241 -7.18 1.25 7.90
CA VAL A 241 -6.54 0.36 6.93
C VAL A 241 -5.10 0.01 7.28
N GLY A 242 -4.41 0.85 8.06
CA GLY A 242 -2.99 0.69 8.39
C GLY A 242 -2.62 -0.69 8.93
N PRO A 243 -3.23 -1.16 10.04
CA PRO A 243 -2.93 -2.47 10.61
C PRO A 243 -3.13 -3.62 9.63
N HIS A 244 -4.20 -3.56 8.82
CA HIS A 244 -4.51 -4.57 7.81
C HIS A 244 -3.51 -4.57 6.64
N ASN A 245 -3.06 -3.38 6.21
CA ASN A 245 -2.03 -3.22 5.19
C ASN A 245 -0.69 -3.83 5.67
N PHE A 246 -0.28 -3.53 6.91
CA PHE A 246 0.94 -4.09 7.49
C PHE A 246 0.84 -5.58 7.78
N LEU A 247 -0.33 -6.09 8.19
CA LEU A 247 -0.57 -7.53 8.25
C LEU A 247 -0.34 -8.19 6.88
N ALA A 248 -0.85 -7.60 5.80
CA ALA A 248 -0.66 -8.12 4.45
C ALA A 248 0.81 -8.08 4.00
N LYS A 249 1.54 -7.02 4.37
CA LYS A 249 2.99 -6.92 4.15
C LYS A 249 3.74 -8.07 4.76
N TRP A 250 3.53 -8.31 6.05
CA TRP A 250 4.22 -9.33 6.81
C TRP A 250 3.70 -10.74 6.55
N HIS A 251 2.52 -10.87 5.95
CA HIS A 251 2.02 -12.14 5.42
C HIS A 251 2.73 -12.52 4.11
N ALA A 252 2.87 -11.58 3.16
CA ALA A 252 3.39 -11.88 1.83
C ALA A 252 4.92 -11.77 1.70
N GLY A 253 5.55 -10.84 2.42
CA GLY A 253 7.01 -10.67 2.39
C GLY A 253 7.58 -10.24 1.05
N ARG A 254 6.83 -9.50 0.23
CA ARG A 254 7.31 -9.04 -1.09
C ARG A 254 8.53 -8.14 -0.93
N CYS A 255 9.64 -8.48 -1.59
CA CYS A 255 10.83 -7.63 -1.70
C CYS A 255 10.48 -6.27 -2.27
N ARG A 256 11.31 -5.29 -2.00
CA ARG A 256 11.29 -3.96 -2.62
C ARG A 256 12.04 -4.01 -3.96
N PRO A 257 11.72 -3.10 -4.91
CA PRO A 257 12.44 -3.04 -6.18
C PRO A 257 13.97 -2.93 -6.01
N GLU A 258 14.44 -2.08 -5.10
CA GLU A 258 15.87 -1.91 -4.83
C GLU A 258 16.57 -3.19 -4.38
N GLU A 259 15.90 -4.05 -3.59
CA GLU A 259 16.47 -5.31 -3.10
C GLU A 259 16.70 -6.28 -4.26
N ILE A 260 15.74 -6.34 -5.19
CA ILE A 260 15.82 -7.22 -6.36
C ILE A 260 16.86 -6.72 -7.35
N VAL A 261 16.86 -5.41 -7.62
CA VAL A 261 17.87 -4.79 -8.50
C VAL A 261 19.27 -5.01 -7.95
N TRP A 262 19.47 -4.81 -6.65
CA TRP A 262 20.76 -5.03 -6.02
C TRP A 262 21.15 -6.51 -5.99
N ALA A 263 20.22 -7.42 -5.72
CA ALA A 263 20.49 -8.86 -5.75
C ALA A 263 20.96 -9.33 -7.13
N ILE A 264 20.31 -8.83 -8.20
CA ILE A 264 20.71 -9.11 -9.58
C ILE A 264 22.08 -8.49 -9.89
N LYS A 265 22.29 -7.22 -9.51
CA LYS A 265 23.55 -6.51 -9.77
C LYS A 265 24.75 -7.15 -9.07
N SER A 266 24.55 -7.62 -7.83
CA SER A 266 25.55 -8.34 -7.02
C SER A 266 25.70 -9.81 -7.38
N ARG A 267 24.91 -10.33 -8.35
CA ARG A 267 24.90 -11.74 -8.77
C ARG A 267 24.54 -12.71 -7.65
N THR A 268 23.66 -12.30 -6.74
CA THR A 268 23.11 -13.15 -5.68
C THR A 268 21.76 -13.75 -6.06
N LEU A 269 21.18 -13.33 -7.19
CA LEU A 269 19.99 -13.92 -7.79
C LEU A 269 20.31 -14.45 -9.20
N GLU A 270 19.95 -15.70 -9.47
CA GLU A 270 20.20 -16.40 -10.75
C GLU A 270 18.92 -16.54 -11.58
N ASP A 271 19.03 -17.06 -12.81
CA ASP A 271 17.91 -17.33 -13.73
C ASP A 271 17.02 -16.11 -14.07
N ILE A 272 17.65 -14.97 -14.30
CA ILE A 272 17.01 -13.69 -14.63
C ILE A 272 16.80 -13.56 -16.15
N PRO A 273 15.66 -13.03 -16.63
CA PRO A 273 15.52 -12.64 -18.02
C PRO A 273 16.66 -11.75 -18.51
N GLU A 274 17.20 -12.05 -19.69
CA GLU A 274 18.41 -11.39 -20.24
C GLU A 274 18.24 -9.88 -20.39
N ASP A 275 17.04 -9.43 -20.77
CA ASP A 275 16.71 -8.01 -20.92
C ASP A 275 16.79 -7.28 -19.57
N ILE A 276 16.19 -7.84 -18.53
CA ILE A 276 16.24 -7.28 -17.16
C ILE A 276 17.67 -7.24 -16.63
N MET A 277 18.43 -8.32 -16.85
CA MET A 277 19.84 -8.36 -16.48
C MET A 277 20.63 -7.26 -17.20
N SER A 278 20.42 -7.09 -18.50
CA SER A 278 21.07 -6.04 -19.30
C SER A 278 20.75 -4.64 -18.77
N ASP A 279 19.47 -4.35 -18.53
CA ASP A 279 19.02 -3.05 -18.02
C ASP A 279 19.63 -2.73 -16.65
N ILE A 280 19.65 -3.72 -15.74
CA ILE A 280 20.21 -3.55 -14.40
C ILE A 280 21.73 -3.38 -14.41
N GLN A 281 22.46 -4.10 -15.28
CA GLN A 281 23.91 -3.96 -15.40
C GLN A 281 24.31 -2.60 -16.02
N ALA A 282 23.43 -1.99 -16.81
CA ALA A 282 23.63 -0.64 -17.35
C ALA A 282 23.42 0.47 -16.30
N LEU A 283 22.77 0.18 -15.17
CA LEU A 283 22.59 1.16 -14.10
C LEU A 283 23.93 1.50 -13.45
N ASP A 284 24.27 2.79 -13.40
CA ASP A 284 25.38 3.30 -12.61
C ASP A 284 24.91 3.57 -11.17
N ILE A 285 24.97 2.52 -10.35
CA ILE A 285 24.63 2.52 -8.92
C ILE A 285 25.68 1.73 -8.12
N SER A 286 26.05 2.22 -6.94
CA SER A 286 27.05 1.62 -6.06
C SER A 286 26.46 0.95 -4.81
N ASP A 287 25.19 1.21 -4.53
CA ASP A 287 24.40 0.65 -3.43
C ASP A 287 22.94 0.42 -3.88
N ALA A 288 22.19 -0.39 -3.12
CA ALA A 288 20.76 -0.61 -3.36
C ALA A 288 19.95 0.69 -3.29
N THR A 289 20.22 1.59 -2.33
CA THR A 289 19.39 2.80 -2.13
C THR A 289 19.49 3.79 -3.29
N GLU A 290 20.62 3.80 -4.01
CA GLU A 290 20.83 4.64 -5.20
C GLU A 290 19.90 4.30 -6.38
N PHE A 291 19.25 3.13 -6.35
CA PHE A 291 18.18 2.81 -7.30
C PHE A 291 16.97 3.73 -7.13
N THR A 292 16.68 4.15 -5.90
CA THR A 292 15.47 4.88 -5.56
C THR A 292 15.66 6.40 -5.72
N ALA A 293 14.58 7.15 -5.51
CA ALA A 293 14.67 8.60 -5.39
C ALA A 293 15.18 9.08 -4.02
N TYR A 294 15.28 8.19 -3.03
CA TYR A 294 15.50 8.54 -1.63
C TYR A 294 16.90 8.10 -1.18
N PRO A 295 17.67 8.96 -0.49
CA PRO A 295 19.01 8.60 -0.03
C PRO A 295 19.07 7.32 0.84
N GLU A 296 18.04 7.09 1.65
CA GLU A 296 17.89 5.94 2.55
C GLU A 296 17.20 4.73 1.90
N GLY A 297 16.74 4.88 0.65
CA GLY A 297 16.01 3.85 -0.09
C GLY A 297 14.57 3.68 0.37
N SER A 298 14.02 2.48 0.18
CA SER A 298 12.66 2.17 0.64
C SER A 298 12.54 1.98 2.17
N PRO A 299 11.35 2.19 2.77
CA PRO A 299 11.13 1.90 4.18
C PRO A 299 11.40 0.43 4.56
N LYS A 300 11.79 0.20 5.83
CA LYS A 300 12.14 -1.11 6.42
C LYS A 300 10.91 -2.00 6.69
N HIS A 301 10.10 -2.23 5.65
CA HIS A 301 8.99 -3.18 5.65
C HIS A 301 8.71 -3.68 4.21
N PRO A 302 8.05 -4.84 4.02
CA PRO A 302 7.75 -5.40 2.71
C PRO A 302 7.01 -4.43 1.78
N SER A 303 7.14 -4.65 0.47
CA SER A 303 6.61 -3.76 -0.57
C SER A 303 5.08 -3.83 -0.65
N TRP A 304 4.50 -5.02 -0.69
CA TRP A 304 3.08 -5.17 -0.99
C TRP A 304 2.19 -5.33 0.24
N PRO A 305 1.01 -4.70 0.30
CA PRO A 305 0.53 -3.62 -0.57
C PRO A 305 1.13 -2.28 -0.14
N ALA A 306 1.19 -1.28 -1.01
CA ALA A 306 1.68 0.04 -0.63
C ALA A 306 0.73 0.70 0.38
N MET A 307 1.22 1.12 1.55
CA MET A 307 0.39 1.83 2.54
C MET A 307 -0.14 3.15 1.97
N HIS A 308 0.66 3.82 1.14
CA HIS A 308 0.26 5.03 0.42
C HIS A 308 -0.95 4.78 -0.48
N SER A 309 -1.04 3.62 -1.15
CA SER A 309 -2.23 3.24 -1.92
C SER A 309 -3.42 2.95 -1.01
N ALA A 310 -3.24 2.08 -0.01
CA ALA A 310 -4.34 1.70 0.89
C ALA A 310 -4.95 2.92 1.64
N ALA A 311 -4.10 3.86 2.06
CA ALA A 311 -4.48 5.12 2.70
C ALA A 311 -5.13 6.12 1.74
N SER A 312 -4.79 6.05 0.45
CA SER A 312 -5.30 6.92 -0.59
C SER A 312 -6.65 6.45 -1.09
N ASN A 313 -7.68 6.72 -0.29
CA ASN A 313 -9.05 6.29 -0.54
C ASN A 313 -10.06 7.45 -0.49
N ILE A 314 -9.64 8.69 -0.75
CA ILE A 314 -10.52 9.86 -0.66
C ILE A 314 -11.66 9.80 -1.67
N SER A 315 -11.39 9.28 -2.86
CA SER A 315 -12.39 9.08 -3.90
C SER A 315 -13.49 8.11 -3.46
N PHE A 316 -13.17 7.14 -2.61
CA PHE A 316 -14.14 6.17 -2.09
C PHE A 316 -15.10 6.84 -1.10
N TRP A 317 -14.59 7.42 -0.01
CA TRP A 317 -15.47 7.95 1.04
C TRP A 317 -16.11 9.29 0.66
N LEU A 318 -15.47 10.14 -0.15
CA LEU A 318 -16.12 11.39 -0.61
C LEU A 318 -17.37 11.09 -1.43
N ARG A 319 -17.37 10.01 -2.23
CA ARG A 319 -18.54 9.62 -3.03
C ARG A 319 -19.73 9.21 -2.18
N VAL A 320 -19.50 8.79 -0.93
CA VAL A 320 -20.56 8.48 0.04
C VAL A 320 -21.08 9.76 0.70
N LEU A 321 -20.19 10.70 1.04
CA LEU A 321 -20.56 11.87 1.83
C LEU A 321 -20.99 13.08 1.00
N PHE A 322 -20.70 13.10 -0.30
CA PHE A 322 -20.93 14.24 -1.17
C PHE A 322 -21.63 13.83 -2.46
N LYS A 323 -22.45 14.76 -2.97
CA LYS A 323 -23.01 14.71 -4.32
C LYS A 323 -21.96 15.24 -5.30
N LEU A 324 -20.90 14.44 -5.51
CA LEU A 324 -19.77 14.82 -6.36
C LEU A 324 -20.17 15.00 -7.82
N THR A 325 -19.67 16.05 -8.46
CA THR A 325 -19.72 16.15 -9.92
C THR A 325 -18.74 15.16 -10.58
N PRO A 326 -18.91 14.81 -11.87
CA PRO A 326 -17.96 13.94 -12.57
C PRO A 326 -16.52 14.47 -12.53
N GLN A 327 -16.34 15.80 -12.59
CA GLN A 327 -15.01 16.42 -12.52
C GLN A 327 -14.39 16.26 -11.14
N GLN A 328 -15.14 16.52 -10.06
CA GLN A 328 -14.67 16.37 -8.68
C GLN A 328 -14.30 14.92 -8.38
N PHE A 329 -15.13 13.97 -8.83
CA PHE A 329 -14.85 12.55 -8.64
C PHE A 329 -13.63 12.06 -9.45
N CYS A 330 -13.49 12.54 -10.70
CA CYS A 330 -12.30 12.26 -11.51
C CYS A 330 -11.03 12.76 -10.81
N GLU A 331 -11.05 14.00 -10.32
CA GLU A 331 -9.91 14.57 -9.63
C GLU A 331 -9.57 13.83 -8.33
N ALA A 332 -10.58 13.46 -7.53
CA ALA A 332 -10.37 12.67 -6.32
C ALA A 332 -9.63 11.34 -6.62
N LYS A 333 -10.01 10.67 -7.71
CA LYS A 333 -9.32 9.44 -8.15
C LYS A 333 -7.89 9.70 -8.60
N LYS A 334 -7.63 10.82 -9.29
CA LYS A 334 -6.27 11.19 -9.69
C LYS A 334 -5.39 11.45 -8.47
N VAL A 335 -5.92 12.10 -7.43
CA VAL A 335 -5.19 12.30 -6.17
C VAL A 335 -4.83 10.96 -5.55
N ASP A 336 -5.80 10.05 -5.43
CA ASP A 336 -5.55 8.73 -4.85
C ASP A 336 -4.49 7.95 -5.65
N TYR A 337 -4.66 7.90 -6.97
CA TYR A 337 -3.75 7.17 -7.85
C TYR A 337 -2.36 7.80 -7.93
N ALA A 338 -2.25 9.14 -7.85
CA ALA A 338 -0.97 9.83 -7.88
C ALA A 338 -0.15 9.58 -6.62
N VAL A 339 -0.77 9.58 -5.44
CA VAL A 339 -0.08 9.24 -4.19
C VAL A 339 0.41 7.79 -4.22
N ALA A 340 -0.38 6.87 -4.79
CA ALA A 340 0.03 5.48 -4.96
C ALA A 340 1.19 5.34 -5.97
N TYR A 341 0.95 5.69 -7.24
CA TYR A 341 1.88 5.46 -8.34
C TYR A 341 3.17 6.29 -8.25
N ALA A 342 3.15 7.45 -7.59
CA ALA A 342 4.37 8.22 -7.32
C ALA A 342 5.40 7.43 -6.50
N ARG A 343 4.98 6.42 -5.74
CA ARG A 343 5.91 5.52 -5.06
C ARG A 343 6.63 4.58 -6.03
N THR A 344 6.03 4.25 -7.17
CA THR A 344 6.71 3.58 -8.28
C THR A 344 7.65 4.54 -9.01
N VAL A 345 7.25 5.80 -9.18
CA VAL A 345 8.17 6.86 -9.67
C VAL A 345 9.38 6.99 -8.77
N ALA A 346 9.21 6.90 -7.45
CA ALA A 346 10.31 6.91 -6.49
C ALA A 346 11.14 5.60 -6.43
N GLY A 347 10.71 4.55 -7.11
CA GLY A 347 11.44 3.26 -7.17
C GLY A 347 11.28 2.38 -5.94
N VAL A 348 10.30 2.66 -5.07
CA VAL A 348 10.12 1.93 -3.80
C VAL A 348 8.95 0.94 -3.81
N HIS A 349 8.09 0.97 -4.82
CA HIS A 349 6.94 0.09 -4.99
C HIS A 349 6.76 -0.35 -6.45
N TYR A 350 6.26 -1.57 -6.65
CA TYR A 350 5.83 -2.05 -7.97
C TYR A 350 4.45 -1.48 -8.33
N PRO A 351 4.08 -1.43 -9.63
CA PRO A 351 2.74 -1.06 -10.04
C PRO A 351 1.65 -1.91 -9.37
N GLY A 352 1.87 -3.23 -9.19
CA GLY A 352 0.92 -4.12 -8.52
C GLY A 352 0.85 -3.97 -6.99
N ASP A 353 1.72 -3.16 -6.37
CA ASP A 353 1.57 -2.77 -4.95
C ASP A 353 0.56 -1.64 -4.75
N ASN A 354 0.30 -0.87 -5.82
CA ASN A 354 -0.54 0.30 -5.84
C ASN A 354 -1.97 -0.07 -6.25
#